data_AF-A0A9P4YW53-F1
#
_entry.id   AF-A0A9P4YW53-F1
#
_cell.length_a   1.000
_cell.length_b   1.000
_cell.length_c   1.000
_cell.angle_alpha   90.00
_cell.angle_beta   90.00
_cell.angle_gamma   90.00
#
_symmetry.space_group_name_H-M   'P 1'
#
loop_
_entity.id
_entity.type
_entity.pdbx_description
1 polymer ?
#
loop_
_entity_poly.entity_id
_entity_poly.type
_entity_poly.pdbx_seq_one_letter_code
_entity_poly.pdbx_strand_id
1 'polypeptide(L)'
;MSDDEDFMQESDEEQLGQYEKAADHYAELLTYVKSAVTRNYSEKSINNMLDHIEKGVDNSQAVRCVEKFYSLTLASFQTSNERLWLKTNVKLAKLLLDRKDYPEVSKKLRELHKACQREDGSDDPSKGTYSLEIYALEIQMLAETKNNKQLKTLYQRALKVKSVVPHPRVMGIIRECGGKMHMSEENWKEAQKDFSDSFRNYDEAGSLQRIQVLKYLLLTTMLMRSNINPFDSQETKPYKSDPRISAMTELVDAYQRDDVHEYESILNRNQDLLSDPFIAENIDEVTRNMRTKGLVRLVAPYTRMKLSWLASQLRIPESEVQDIIGFLIVDGKIRGQINQQDGVLEITSDADSERIAALRGLTKSMADIFGAIFTDGEGFRNDQSTLEVDSRAAPHSTMEQLRHKSKGKKAKASALA
;
A
#
# COMPACT_ATOMS: atom_id res chain seq x y z
N MET A 1 -18.99 -33.20 36.24
CA MET A 1 -18.21 -33.12 34.98
C MET A 1 -18.87 -33.87 33.85
N SER A 2 -19.56 -34.99 34.08
CA SER A 2 -20.47 -35.60 33.09
C SER A 2 -21.80 -34.85 32.98
N ASP A 3 -22.38 -34.47 34.11
CA ASP A 3 -23.77 -33.99 34.15
C ASP A 3 -23.94 -32.54 33.64
N ASP A 4 -22.86 -31.75 33.62
CA ASP A 4 -22.85 -30.38 33.04
C ASP A 4 -22.65 -30.41 31.51
N GLU A 5 -22.01 -31.45 30.97
CA GLU A 5 -21.86 -31.63 29.51
C GLU A 5 -23.16 -32.16 28.88
N ASP A 6 -23.89 -33.05 29.58
CA ASP A 6 -25.20 -33.56 29.15
C ASP A 6 -26.28 -32.46 29.17
N PHE A 7 -26.26 -31.54 30.14
CA PHE A 7 -27.22 -30.42 30.21
C PHE A 7 -27.00 -29.35 29.13
N MET A 8 -25.74 -29.13 28.72
CA MET A 8 -25.46 -28.29 27.54
C MET A 8 -25.92 -28.97 26.24
N GLN A 9 -25.70 -30.28 26.10
CA GLN A 9 -26.13 -31.03 24.92
C GLN A 9 -27.66 -31.09 24.76
N GLU A 10 -28.43 -31.28 25.84
CA GLU A 10 -29.90 -31.23 25.77
C GLU A 10 -30.42 -29.84 25.40
N SER A 11 -29.81 -28.77 25.93
CA SER A 11 -30.19 -27.39 25.58
C SER A 11 -29.87 -27.04 24.11
N ASP A 12 -28.78 -27.60 23.58
CA ASP A 12 -28.37 -27.45 22.18
C ASP A 12 -29.28 -28.28 21.24
N GLU A 13 -29.72 -29.48 21.63
CA GLU A 13 -30.66 -30.31 20.88
C GLU A 13 -32.08 -29.71 20.81
N GLU A 14 -32.56 -29.09 21.90
CA GLU A 14 -33.85 -28.39 21.90
C GLU A 14 -33.86 -27.17 20.98
N GLN A 15 -32.74 -26.43 20.94
CA GLN A 15 -32.56 -25.33 19.98
C GLN A 15 -32.48 -25.86 18.55
N LEU A 16 -31.75 -26.96 18.32
CA LEU A 16 -31.64 -27.63 17.00
C LEU A 16 -33.03 -27.98 16.43
N GLY A 17 -33.89 -28.58 17.27
CA GLY A 17 -35.25 -28.96 16.89
C GLY A 17 -36.16 -27.76 16.59
N GLN A 18 -35.91 -26.59 17.20
CA GLN A 18 -36.66 -25.36 16.91
C GLN A 18 -36.23 -24.72 15.60
N TYR A 19 -34.94 -24.74 15.26
CA TYR A 19 -34.45 -24.18 13.98
C TYR A 19 -34.81 -25.05 12.78
N GLU A 20 -34.81 -26.38 12.90
CA GLU A 20 -35.29 -27.26 11.82
C GLU A 20 -36.80 -27.13 11.59
N LYS A 21 -37.60 -27.09 12.66
CA LYS A 21 -39.04 -26.79 12.55
C LYS A 21 -39.30 -25.41 11.96
N ALA A 22 -38.48 -24.41 12.28
CA ALA A 22 -38.58 -23.09 11.68
C ALA A 22 -38.26 -23.11 10.18
N ALA A 23 -37.31 -23.94 9.73
CA ALA A 23 -36.99 -24.10 8.31
C ALA A 23 -38.12 -24.78 7.54
N ASP A 24 -38.77 -25.79 8.15
CA ASP A 24 -39.94 -26.47 7.57
C ASP A 24 -41.15 -25.52 7.48
N HIS A 25 -41.46 -24.79 8.55
CA HIS A 25 -42.52 -23.77 8.54
C HIS A 25 -42.22 -22.64 7.54
N TYR A 26 -40.95 -22.32 7.31
CA TYR A 26 -40.55 -21.35 6.31
C TYR A 26 -40.71 -21.89 4.89
N ALA A 27 -40.40 -23.16 4.66
CA ALA A 27 -40.67 -23.83 3.38
C ALA A 27 -42.18 -23.83 3.07
N GLU A 28 -43.03 -24.07 4.07
CA GLU A 28 -44.48 -23.95 3.94
C GLU A 28 -44.90 -22.49 3.63
N LEU A 29 -44.39 -21.51 4.37
CA LEU A 29 -44.64 -20.09 4.13
C LEU A 29 -44.28 -19.64 2.71
N LEU A 30 -43.17 -20.15 2.16
CA LEU A 30 -42.74 -19.86 0.78
C LEU A 30 -43.76 -20.35 -0.27
N THR A 31 -44.53 -21.41 0.02
CA THR A 31 -45.61 -21.85 -0.89
C THR A 31 -46.78 -20.87 -0.92
N TYR A 32 -47.16 -20.29 0.22
CA TYR A 32 -48.23 -19.28 0.31
C TYR A 32 -47.83 -17.95 -0.32
N VAL A 33 -46.54 -17.61 -0.28
CA VAL A 33 -46.02 -16.40 -0.92
C VAL A 33 -46.17 -16.43 -2.45
N LYS A 34 -46.14 -17.61 -3.07
CA LYS A 34 -46.35 -17.76 -4.53
C LYS A 34 -47.81 -17.59 -4.96
N SER A 35 -48.77 -17.76 -4.05
CA SER A 35 -50.21 -17.88 -4.40
C SER A 35 -51.11 -16.80 -3.81
N ALA A 36 -50.84 -16.29 -2.59
CA ALA A 36 -51.86 -15.55 -1.82
C ALA A 36 -51.50 -14.09 -1.48
N VAL A 37 -50.24 -13.67 -1.64
CA VAL A 37 -49.74 -12.42 -1.03
C VAL A 37 -49.17 -11.47 -2.06
N THR A 38 -49.38 -10.16 -1.86
CA THR A 38 -48.82 -9.12 -2.73
C THR A 38 -47.29 -9.10 -2.65
N ARG A 39 -46.66 -8.84 -3.80
CA ARG A 39 -45.19 -8.87 -4.00
C ARG A 39 -44.39 -8.04 -2.99
N ASN A 40 -44.90 -6.87 -2.59
CA ASN A 40 -44.21 -5.98 -1.64
C ASN A 40 -44.33 -6.47 -0.19
N TYR A 41 -45.46 -7.08 0.18
CA TYR A 41 -45.69 -7.59 1.53
C TYR A 41 -44.87 -8.87 1.78
N SER A 42 -44.77 -9.74 0.77
CA SER A 42 -43.89 -10.90 0.84
C SER A 42 -42.41 -10.50 0.95
N GLU A 43 -41.97 -9.51 0.16
CA GLU A 43 -40.61 -8.97 0.27
C GLU A 43 -40.30 -8.43 1.68
N LYS A 44 -41.21 -7.65 2.28
CA LYS A 44 -41.01 -7.11 3.63
C LYS A 44 -40.99 -8.21 4.69
N SER A 45 -41.91 -9.17 4.60
CA SER A 45 -42.02 -10.28 5.56
C SER A 45 -40.79 -11.20 5.52
N ILE A 46 -40.30 -11.51 4.32
CA ILE A 46 -39.08 -12.33 4.15
C ILE A 46 -37.85 -11.58 4.63
N ASN A 47 -37.70 -10.29 4.31
CA ASN A 47 -36.58 -9.50 4.82
C ASN A 47 -36.60 -9.44 6.36
N ASN A 48 -37.76 -9.21 6.98
CA ASN A 48 -37.87 -9.20 8.44
C ASN A 48 -37.49 -10.55 9.05
N MET A 49 -37.96 -11.67 8.49
CA MET A 49 -37.58 -13.01 8.96
C MET A 49 -36.07 -13.23 8.83
N LEU A 50 -35.48 -12.90 7.67
CA LEU A 50 -34.04 -13.01 7.46
C LEU A 50 -33.25 -12.12 8.43
N ASP A 51 -33.68 -10.88 8.65
CA ASP A 51 -33.03 -9.95 9.60
C ASP A 51 -33.16 -10.44 11.06
N HIS A 52 -34.24 -11.15 11.41
CA HIS A 52 -34.41 -11.76 12.73
C HIS A 52 -33.50 -12.98 12.92
N ILE A 53 -33.38 -13.83 11.91
CA ILE A 53 -32.49 -14.99 11.96
C ILE A 53 -31.03 -14.51 11.96
N GLU A 54 -30.69 -13.46 11.21
CA GLU A 54 -29.36 -12.82 11.21
C GLU A 54 -28.96 -12.24 12.58
N LYS A 55 -29.91 -11.75 13.37
CA LYS A 55 -29.65 -11.28 14.74
C LYS A 55 -29.45 -12.42 15.76
N GLY A 56 -29.82 -13.66 15.40
CA GLY A 56 -29.61 -14.85 16.24
C GLY A 56 -28.35 -15.65 15.89
N VAL A 57 -27.43 -15.08 15.10
CA VAL A 57 -26.26 -15.76 14.50
C VAL A 57 -25.11 -16.03 15.50
N ASP A 58 -25.25 -15.70 16.78
CA ASP A 58 -24.22 -16.01 17.79
C ASP A 58 -23.97 -17.53 17.96
N ASN A 59 -24.89 -18.38 17.48
CA ASN A 59 -24.75 -19.84 17.49
C ASN A 59 -24.28 -20.38 16.13
N SER A 60 -23.20 -21.19 16.13
CA SER A 60 -22.64 -21.87 14.93
C SER A 60 -23.69 -22.67 14.13
N GLN A 61 -24.77 -23.09 14.79
CA GLN A 61 -25.88 -23.84 14.21
C GLN A 61 -26.93 -22.96 13.51
N ALA A 62 -27.11 -21.71 13.97
CA ALA A 62 -27.96 -20.73 13.29
C ALA A 62 -27.43 -20.46 11.88
N VAL A 63 -26.10 -20.48 11.67
CA VAL A 63 -25.46 -20.30 10.36
C VAL A 63 -25.86 -21.38 9.34
N ARG A 64 -25.91 -22.66 9.75
CA ARG A 64 -26.35 -23.77 8.87
C ARG A 64 -27.82 -23.66 8.50
N CYS A 65 -28.64 -23.25 9.47
CA CYS A 65 -30.06 -23.02 9.23
C CYS A 65 -30.22 -21.85 8.27
N VAL A 66 -29.54 -20.73 8.51
CA VAL A 66 -29.52 -19.54 7.65
C VAL A 66 -29.17 -19.89 6.19
N GLU A 67 -28.20 -20.77 5.95
CA GLU A 67 -27.88 -21.26 4.60
C GLU A 67 -29.03 -22.07 3.96
N LYS A 68 -29.70 -22.94 4.73
CA LYS A 68 -30.93 -23.63 4.30
C LYS A 68 -32.05 -22.62 4.00
N PHE A 69 -32.28 -21.63 4.86
CA PHE A 69 -33.25 -20.56 4.62
C PHE A 69 -32.92 -19.77 3.35
N TYR A 70 -31.66 -19.42 3.14
CA TYR A 70 -31.21 -18.71 1.96
C TYR A 70 -31.37 -19.55 0.68
N SER A 71 -30.96 -20.81 0.69
CA SER A 71 -31.12 -21.72 -0.46
C SER A 71 -32.59 -21.97 -0.81
N LEU A 72 -33.46 -22.17 0.18
CA LEU A 72 -34.92 -22.32 -0.01
C LEU A 72 -35.56 -21.05 -0.57
N THR A 73 -35.13 -19.88 -0.08
CA THR A 73 -35.56 -18.57 -0.60
C THR A 73 -35.11 -18.41 -2.06
N LEU A 74 -33.85 -18.75 -2.37
CA LEU A 74 -33.30 -18.62 -3.71
C LEU A 74 -33.99 -19.55 -4.71
N ALA A 75 -34.28 -20.79 -4.33
CA ALA A 75 -35.03 -21.74 -5.16
C ALA A 75 -36.47 -21.25 -5.43
N SER A 76 -37.06 -20.52 -4.49
CA SER A 76 -38.44 -20.03 -4.60
C SER A 76 -38.58 -18.73 -5.39
N PHE A 77 -37.54 -17.88 -5.43
CA PHE A 77 -37.61 -16.53 -6.03
C PHE A 77 -36.82 -16.32 -7.33
N GLN A 78 -36.17 -17.35 -7.88
CA GLN A 78 -35.41 -17.27 -9.14
C GLN A 78 -36.16 -16.62 -10.32
N THR A 79 -37.49 -16.73 -10.37
CA THR A 79 -38.31 -16.29 -11.53
C THR A 79 -39.25 -15.11 -11.24
N SER A 80 -39.43 -14.69 -9.99
CA SER A 80 -40.48 -13.70 -9.64
C SER A 80 -39.93 -12.36 -9.15
N ASN A 81 -38.77 -12.34 -8.48
CA ASN A 81 -38.25 -11.16 -7.79
C ASN A 81 -36.73 -10.99 -7.94
N GLU A 82 -36.29 -10.42 -9.05
CA GLU A 82 -34.86 -10.16 -9.32
C GLU A 82 -34.17 -9.32 -8.24
N ARG A 83 -34.84 -8.28 -7.72
CA ARG A 83 -34.29 -7.39 -6.66
C ARG A 83 -34.08 -8.12 -5.33
N LEU A 84 -35.09 -8.83 -4.85
CA LEU A 84 -35.00 -9.62 -3.61
C LEU A 84 -33.97 -10.75 -3.78
N TRP A 85 -33.95 -11.38 -4.95
CA TRP A 85 -32.99 -12.43 -5.28
C TRP A 85 -31.55 -11.88 -5.19
N LEU A 86 -31.25 -10.73 -5.83
CA LEU A 86 -29.92 -10.11 -5.73
C LEU A 86 -29.55 -9.75 -4.29
N LYS A 87 -30.46 -9.09 -3.55
CA LYS A 87 -30.23 -8.71 -2.14
C LYS A 87 -29.94 -9.93 -1.25
N THR A 88 -30.73 -10.99 -1.42
CA THR A 88 -30.61 -12.26 -0.68
C THR A 88 -29.29 -12.96 -1.01
N ASN A 89 -28.89 -13.01 -2.29
CA ASN A 89 -27.60 -13.60 -2.67
C ASN A 89 -26.40 -12.80 -2.15
N VAL A 90 -26.47 -11.47 -2.15
CA VAL A 90 -25.39 -10.62 -1.60
C VAL A 90 -25.24 -10.85 -0.09
N LYS A 91 -26.36 -10.99 0.65
CA LYS A 91 -26.34 -11.37 2.07
C LYS A 91 -25.74 -12.76 2.29
N LEU A 92 -26.14 -13.75 1.49
CA LEU A 92 -25.55 -15.09 1.54
C LEU A 92 -24.03 -15.05 1.27
N ALA A 93 -23.59 -14.28 0.27
CA ALA A 93 -22.17 -14.13 -0.04
C ALA A 93 -21.38 -13.47 1.11
N LYS A 94 -21.97 -12.52 1.84
CA LYS A 94 -21.39 -11.93 3.07
C LYS A 94 -21.18 -13.01 4.15
N LEU A 95 -22.19 -13.83 4.42
CA LEU A 95 -22.09 -14.90 5.41
C LEU A 95 -21.06 -15.98 5.04
N LEU A 96 -20.99 -16.36 3.76
CA LEU A 96 -19.99 -17.31 3.28
C LEU A 96 -18.57 -16.73 3.37
N LEU A 97 -18.41 -15.43 3.18
CA LEU A 97 -17.14 -14.72 3.37
C LEU A 97 -16.72 -14.73 4.84
N ASP A 98 -17.64 -14.46 5.76
CA ASP A 98 -17.37 -14.53 7.21
C ASP A 98 -16.95 -15.94 7.67
N ARG A 99 -17.46 -16.99 6.99
CA ARG A 99 -17.05 -18.40 7.18
C ARG A 99 -15.67 -18.74 6.57
N LYS A 100 -15.10 -17.84 5.77
CA LYS A 100 -13.86 -18.04 4.99
C LYS A 100 -13.94 -19.17 3.95
N ASP A 101 -15.14 -19.46 3.43
CA ASP A 101 -15.33 -20.45 2.36
C ASP A 101 -15.12 -19.82 0.97
N TYR A 102 -13.86 -19.53 0.64
CA TYR A 102 -13.51 -18.81 -0.58
C TYR A 102 -13.94 -19.50 -1.90
N PRO A 103 -13.89 -20.85 -2.05
CA PRO A 103 -14.32 -21.52 -3.27
C PRO A 103 -15.81 -21.32 -3.57
N GLU A 104 -16.68 -21.47 -2.56
CA GLU A 104 -18.12 -21.29 -2.71
C GLU A 104 -18.48 -19.83 -2.97
N VAL A 105 -17.84 -18.90 -2.25
CA VAL A 105 -17.98 -17.45 -2.46
C VAL A 105 -17.61 -17.08 -3.89
N SER A 106 -16.48 -17.57 -4.42
CA SER A 106 -16.05 -17.26 -5.79
C SER A 106 -17.02 -17.78 -6.86
N LYS A 107 -17.63 -18.96 -6.65
CA LYS A 107 -18.69 -19.46 -7.54
C LYS A 107 -19.92 -18.54 -7.48
N LYS A 108 -20.33 -18.14 -6.28
CA LYS A 108 -21.51 -17.30 -6.07
C LYS A 108 -21.34 -15.88 -6.60
N LEU A 109 -20.18 -15.27 -6.41
CA LEU A 109 -19.85 -13.95 -6.95
C LEU A 109 -19.84 -13.94 -8.48
N ARG A 110 -19.38 -15.03 -9.13
CA ARG A 110 -19.46 -15.16 -10.60
C ARG A 110 -20.91 -15.23 -11.10
N GLU A 111 -21.80 -15.93 -10.38
CA GLU A 111 -23.24 -15.94 -10.70
C GLU A 111 -23.84 -14.54 -10.55
N LEU A 112 -23.47 -13.82 -9.48
CA LEU A 112 -23.96 -12.47 -9.19
C LEU A 112 -23.48 -11.43 -10.21
N HIS A 113 -22.21 -11.51 -10.64
CA HIS A 113 -21.67 -10.65 -11.70
C HIS A 113 -22.40 -10.85 -13.02
N LYS A 114 -22.70 -12.09 -13.40
CA LYS A 114 -23.49 -12.38 -14.60
C LYS A 114 -24.90 -11.79 -14.51
N ALA A 115 -25.53 -11.86 -13.34
CA ALA A 115 -26.87 -11.28 -13.12
C ALA A 115 -26.88 -9.74 -13.12
N CYS A 116 -25.73 -9.10 -12.89
CA CYS A 116 -25.58 -7.63 -12.88
C CYS A 116 -25.05 -7.06 -14.20
N GLN A 117 -24.59 -7.90 -15.11
CA GLN A 117 -24.17 -7.52 -16.46
C GLN A 117 -25.34 -7.63 -17.43
N ARG A 118 -25.36 -6.75 -18.43
CA ARG A 118 -26.27 -6.84 -19.58
C ARG A 118 -25.76 -7.90 -20.56
N GLU A 119 -26.62 -8.33 -21.49
CA GLU A 119 -26.27 -9.26 -22.59
C GLU A 119 -25.03 -8.79 -23.40
N ASP A 120 -24.80 -7.48 -23.47
CA ASP A 120 -23.63 -6.87 -24.12
C ASP A 120 -22.32 -6.92 -23.29
N GLY A 121 -22.34 -7.51 -22.09
CA GLY A 121 -21.20 -7.57 -21.17
C GLY A 121 -20.87 -6.26 -20.44
N SER A 122 -21.73 -5.23 -20.57
CA SER A 122 -21.61 -3.97 -19.82
C SER A 122 -22.37 -4.03 -18.49
N ASP A 123 -21.80 -3.40 -17.45
CA ASP A 123 -22.44 -3.32 -16.13
C ASP A 123 -23.73 -2.48 -16.22
N ASP A 124 -24.84 -2.99 -15.68
CA ASP A 124 -26.12 -2.27 -15.73
C ASP A 124 -26.12 -1.08 -14.73
N PRO A 125 -26.26 0.18 -15.19
CA PRO A 125 -26.31 1.34 -14.31
C PRO A 125 -27.46 1.29 -13.30
N SER A 126 -28.57 0.62 -13.65
CA SER A 126 -29.73 0.46 -12.75
C SER A 126 -29.45 -0.46 -11.55
N LYS A 127 -28.49 -1.39 -11.71
CA LYS A 127 -28.04 -2.32 -10.68
C LYS A 127 -26.70 -1.91 -10.07
N GLY A 128 -26.21 -0.70 -10.38
CA GLY A 128 -24.87 -0.24 -9.99
C GLY A 128 -24.60 -0.31 -8.48
N THR A 129 -25.60 -0.08 -7.62
CA THR A 129 -25.46 -0.23 -6.16
C THR A 129 -25.16 -1.67 -5.76
N TYR A 130 -25.86 -2.66 -6.34
CA TYR A 130 -25.61 -4.08 -6.08
C TYR A 130 -24.27 -4.51 -6.69
N SER A 131 -23.93 -4.02 -7.88
CA SER A 131 -22.63 -4.29 -8.50
C SER A 131 -21.48 -3.83 -7.60
N LEU A 132 -21.57 -2.63 -7.01
CA LEU A 132 -20.56 -2.13 -6.07
C LEU A 132 -20.46 -3.00 -4.81
N GLU A 133 -21.58 -3.47 -4.26
CA GLU A 133 -21.54 -4.41 -3.12
C GLU A 133 -20.88 -5.74 -3.49
N ILE A 134 -21.14 -6.28 -4.68
CA ILE A 134 -20.52 -7.51 -5.17
C ILE A 134 -19.00 -7.30 -5.34
N TYR A 135 -18.60 -6.18 -5.96
CA TYR A 135 -17.19 -5.82 -6.09
C TYR A 135 -16.51 -5.67 -4.72
N ALA A 136 -17.18 -5.05 -3.73
CA ALA A 136 -16.64 -4.93 -2.38
C ALA A 136 -16.36 -6.29 -1.73
N LEU A 137 -17.29 -7.25 -1.85
CA LEU A 137 -17.13 -8.60 -1.31
C LEU A 137 -16.00 -9.38 -1.99
N GLU A 138 -15.91 -9.25 -3.31
CA GLU A 138 -14.85 -9.91 -4.07
C GLU A 138 -13.48 -9.28 -3.77
N ILE A 139 -13.40 -7.95 -3.63
CA ILE A 139 -12.18 -7.25 -3.21
C ILE A 139 -11.76 -7.70 -1.80
N GLN A 140 -12.71 -7.82 -0.87
CA GLN A 140 -12.43 -8.27 0.50
C GLN A 140 -11.90 -9.72 0.52
N MET A 141 -12.52 -10.62 -0.24
CA MET A 141 -12.03 -11.99 -0.44
C MET A 141 -10.60 -12.02 -1.02
N LEU A 142 -10.34 -11.19 -2.05
CA LEU A 142 -9.02 -11.12 -2.69
C LEU A 142 -7.95 -10.52 -1.76
N ALA A 143 -8.34 -9.60 -0.88
CA ALA A 143 -7.45 -9.02 0.12
C ALA A 143 -7.02 -10.08 1.16
N GLU A 144 -7.95 -10.93 1.62
CA GLU A 144 -7.65 -12.01 2.56
C GLU A 144 -6.81 -13.14 1.92
N THR A 145 -7.05 -13.44 0.64
CA THR A 145 -6.28 -14.43 -0.13
C THR A 145 -4.96 -13.88 -0.68
N LYS A 146 -4.63 -12.61 -0.42
CA LYS A 146 -3.41 -11.90 -0.84
C LYS A 146 -3.16 -11.92 -2.36
N ASN A 147 -4.21 -11.97 -3.19
CA ASN A 147 -4.07 -11.94 -4.65
C ASN A 147 -4.13 -10.50 -5.21
N ASN A 148 -3.03 -9.76 -5.06
CA ASN A 148 -2.97 -8.33 -5.38
C ASN A 148 -3.19 -8.01 -6.87
N LYS A 149 -2.80 -8.92 -7.78
CA LYS A 149 -2.96 -8.70 -9.24
C LYS A 149 -4.43 -8.63 -9.66
N GLN A 150 -5.23 -9.58 -9.17
CA GLN A 150 -6.66 -9.60 -9.44
C GLN A 150 -7.38 -8.48 -8.68
N LEU A 151 -6.95 -8.19 -7.45
CA LEU A 151 -7.51 -7.10 -6.67
C LEU A 151 -7.39 -5.76 -7.39
N LYS A 152 -6.23 -5.46 -7.99
CA LYS A 152 -6.00 -4.20 -8.73
C LYS A 152 -6.94 -4.03 -9.92
N THR A 153 -7.10 -5.06 -10.74
CA THR A 153 -7.98 -4.98 -11.92
C THR A 153 -9.43 -4.80 -11.49
N LEU A 154 -9.84 -5.46 -10.41
CA LEU A 154 -11.18 -5.38 -9.87
C LEU A 154 -11.45 -4.03 -9.21
N TYR A 155 -10.50 -3.50 -8.45
CA TYR A 155 -10.56 -2.17 -7.84
C TYR A 155 -10.74 -1.07 -8.90
N GLN A 156 -9.94 -1.11 -9.97
CA GLN A 156 -10.08 -0.18 -11.08
C GLN A 156 -11.43 -0.30 -11.80
N ARG A 157 -12.01 -1.50 -11.86
CA ARG A 157 -13.37 -1.70 -12.38
C ARG A 157 -14.41 -1.11 -11.43
N ALA A 158 -14.30 -1.36 -10.13
CA ALA A 158 -15.20 -0.82 -9.11
C ALA A 158 -15.27 0.71 -9.14
N LEU A 159 -14.13 1.39 -9.32
CA LEU A 159 -14.07 2.86 -9.44
C LEU A 159 -14.74 3.41 -10.71
N LYS A 160 -14.86 2.60 -11.78
CA LYS A 160 -15.50 3.01 -13.04
C LYS A 160 -17.03 2.84 -13.00
N VAL A 161 -17.56 2.08 -12.03
CA VAL A 161 -18.99 1.85 -11.91
C VAL A 161 -19.69 3.16 -11.54
N LYS A 162 -20.48 3.69 -12.48
CA LYS A 162 -21.32 4.86 -12.25
C LYS A 162 -22.58 4.42 -11.49
N SER A 163 -22.53 4.46 -10.16
CA SER A 163 -23.74 4.32 -9.34
C SER A 163 -24.32 5.70 -9.05
N VAL A 164 -25.65 5.83 -9.10
CA VAL A 164 -26.36 7.10 -8.84
C VAL A 164 -26.18 7.53 -7.38
N VAL A 165 -26.12 6.58 -6.44
CA VAL A 165 -25.79 6.82 -5.02
C VAL A 165 -25.12 5.56 -4.44
N PRO A 166 -23.78 5.55 -4.25
CA PRO A 166 -23.11 4.48 -3.53
C PRO A 166 -23.34 4.62 -2.02
N HIS A 167 -23.53 3.50 -1.31
CA HIS A 167 -23.62 3.53 0.15
C HIS A 167 -22.23 3.83 0.75
N PRO A 168 -22.06 4.86 1.61
CA PRO A 168 -20.74 5.27 2.12
C PRO A 168 -19.95 4.12 2.75
N ARG A 169 -20.58 3.28 3.57
CA ARG A 169 -19.96 2.07 4.14
C ARG A 169 -19.33 1.12 3.09
N VAL A 170 -19.99 0.89 1.96
CA VAL A 170 -19.48 -0.02 0.91
C VAL A 170 -18.29 0.60 0.19
N MET A 171 -18.38 1.91 -0.09
CA MET A 171 -17.27 2.66 -0.68
C MET A 171 -16.06 2.72 0.27
N GLY A 172 -16.31 2.85 1.58
CA GLY A 172 -15.29 2.78 2.63
C GLY A 172 -14.48 1.48 2.58
N ILE A 173 -15.15 0.33 2.46
CA ILE A 173 -14.51 -1.00 2.34
C ILE A 173 -13.66 -1.09 1.06
N ILE A 174 -14.22 -0.69 -0.09
CA ILE A 174 -13.51 -0.73 -1.38
C ILE A 174 -12.24 0.11 -1.32
N ARG A 175 -12.33 1.33 -0.76
CA ARG A 175 -11.20 2.25 -0.61
C ARG A 175 -10.18 1.76 0.42
N GLU A 176 -10.62 1.17 1.53
CA GLU A 176 -9.73 0.60 2.53
C GLU A 176 -8.87 -0.53 1.94
N CYS A 177 -9.50 -1.46 1.23
CA CYS A 177 -8.79 -2.54 0.54
C CYS A 177 -7.88 -2.03 -0.59
N GLY A 178 -8.32 -0.99 -1.32
CA GLY A 178 -7.49 -0.29 -2.30
C GLY A 178 -6.24 0.32 -1.66
N GLY A 179 -6.38 0.98 -0.51
CA GLY A 179 -5.27 1.53 0.26
C GLY A 179 -4.28 0.47 0.73
N LYS A 180 -4.77 -0.66 1.26
CA LYS A 180 -3.92 -1.80 1.66
C LYS A 180 -3.16 -2.39 0.47
N MET A 181 -3.81 -2.50 -0.68
CA MET A 181 -3.14 -2.92 -1.93
C MET A 181 -2.06 -1.93 -2.35
N HIS A 182 -2.34 -0.63 -2.40
CA HIS A 182 -1.34 0.37 -2.77
C HIS A 182 -0.14 0.40 -1.82
N MET A 183 -0.36 0.13 -0.53
CA MET A 183 0.73 -0.03 0.45
C MET A 183 1.62 -1.23 0.11
N SER A 184 1.03 -2.37 -0.27
CA SER A 184 1.80 -3.55 -0.70
C SER A 184 2.58 -3.35 -2.00
N GLU A 185 2.21 -2.34 -2.81
CA GLU A 185 2.95 -1.93 -4.02
C GLU A 185 3.93 -0.77 -3.76
N GLU A 186 4.15 -0.38 -2.49
CA GLU A 186 4.97 0.78 -2.09
C GLU A 186 4.49 2.12 -2.70
N ASN A 187 3.24 2.18 -3.17
CA ASN A 187 2.61 3.36 -3.75
C ASN A 187 1.97 4.23 -2.66
N TRP A 188 2.81 4.83 -1.81
CA TRP A 188 2.39 5.57 -0.60
C TRP A 188 1.41 6.72 -0.87
N LYS A 189 1.56 7.41 -2.00
CA LYS A 189 0.72 8.58 -2.35
C LYS A 189 -0.73 8.19 -2.67
N GLU A 190 -0.91 7.13 -3.46
CA GLU A 190 -2.24 6.63 -3.82
C GLU A 190 -2.89 5.96 -2.61
N ALA A 191 -2.11 5.22 -1.81
CA ALA A 191 -2.58 4.66 -0.54
C ALA A 191 -3.11 5.74 0.43
N GLN A 192 -2.38 6.85 0.59
CA GLN A 192 -2.81 7.94 1.48
C GLN A 192 -4.15 8.50 1.03
N LYS A 193 -4.30 8.74 -0.29
CA LYS A 193 -5.56 9.23 -0.87
C LYS A 193 -6.69 8.24 -0.61
N ASP A 194 -6.49 6.96 -0.87
CA ASP A 194 -7.51 5.94 -0.69
C ASP A 194 -7.90 5.76 0.78
N PHE A 195 -6.96 5.80 1.73
CA PHE A 195 -7.29 5.78 3.15
C PHE A 195 -8.02 7.04 3.61
N SER A 196 -7.68 8.22 3.08
CA SER A 196 -8.41 9.46 3.39
C SER A 196 -9.85 9.43 2.86
N ASP A 197 -10.04 8.92 1.63
CA ASP A 197 -11.35 8.74 1.04
C ASP A 197 -12.16 7.68 1.82
N SER A 198 -11.52 6.58 2.23
CA SER A 198 -12.12 5.54 3.06
C SER A 198 -12.57 6.08 4.42
N PHE A 199 -11.73 6.89 5.07
CA PHE A 199 -12.04 7.51 6.35
C PHE A 199 -13.29 8.38 6.28
N ARG A 200 -13.40 9.29 5.30
CA ARG A 200 -14.60 10.13 5.12
C ARG A 200 -15.86 9.29 4.92
N ASN A 201 -15.78 8.26 4.08
CA ASN A 201 -16.90 7.35 3.83
C ASN A 201 -17.36 6.60 5.10
N TYR A 202 -16.42 6.19 5.96
CA TYR A 202 -16.77 5.55 7.23
C TYR A 202 -17.29 6.54 8.28
N ASP A 203 -16.82 7.78 8.25
CA ASP A 203 -17.29 8.83 9.15
C ASP A 203 -18.73 9.25 8.81
N GLU A 204 -19.05 9.45 7.53
CA GLU A 204 -20.42 9.66 7.03
C GLU A 204 -21.34 8.50 7.37
N ALA A 205 -20.83 7.27 7.36
CA ALA A 205 -21.57 6.07 7.74
C ALA A 205 -21.71 5.86 9.25
N GLY A 206 -20.99 6.63 10.08
CA GLY A 206 -20.95 6.43 11.54
C GLY A 206 -20.35 5.09 11.99
N SER A 207 -19.51 4.45 11.17
CA SER A 207 -18.90 3.15 11.47
C SER A 207 -17.72 3.28 12.43
N LEU A 208 -17.57 2.33 13.37
CA LEU A 208 -16.40 2.25 14.25
C LEU A 208 -15.09 1.98 13.49
N GLN A 209 -15.17 1.43 12.28
CA GLN A 209 -14.02 1.16 11.40
C GLN A 209 -13.24 2.43 11.03
N ARG A 210 -13.85 3.62 11.11
CA ARG A 210 -13.15 4.90 10.87
C ARG A 210 -11.89 5.06 11.72
N ILE A 211 -11.89 4.52 12.94
CA ILE A 211 -10.76 4.61 13.87
C ILE A 211 -9.60 3.76 13.38
N GLN A 212 -9.89 2.55 12.90
CA GLN A 212 -8.89 1.65 12.34
C GLN A 212 -8.28 2.24 11.06
N VAL A 213 -9.11 2.74 10.14
CA VAL A 213 -8.63 3.39 8.91
C VAL A 213 -7.84 4.66 9.21
N LEU A 214 -8.22 5.42 10.24
CA LEU A 214 -7.44 6.58 10.66
C LEU A 214 -6.04 6.17 11.13
N LYS A 215 -5.87 5.07 11.88
CA LYS A 215 -4.53 4.55 12.20
C LYS A 215 -3.73 4.23 10.93
N TYR A 216 -4.36 3.63 9.92
CA TYR A 216 -3.70 3.34 8.64
C TYR A 216 -3.30 4.61 7.89
N LEU A 217 -4.16 5.63 7.87
CA LEU A 217 -3.86 6.93 7.26
C LEU A 217 -2.65 7.61 7.93
N LEU A 218 -2.58 7.58 9.27
CA LEU A 218 -1.45 8.13 10.01
C LEU A 218 -0.16 7.38 9.67
N LEU A 219 -0.22 6.05 9.62
CA LEU A 219 0.91 5.21 9.24
C LEU A 219 1.41 5.51 7.82
N THR A 220 0.51 5.55 6.84
CA THR A 220 0.85 5.87 5.44
C THR A 220 1.44 7.27 5.31
N THR A 221 0.99 8.24 6.12
CA THR A 221 1.56 9.60 6.09
C THR A 221 3.00 9.61 6.58
N MET A 222 3.33 8.81 7.60
CA MET A 222 4.71 8.63 8.07
C MET A 222 5.59 7.94 7.01
N LEU A 223 5.05 6.96 6.28
CA LEU A 223 5.77 6.27 5.18
C LEU A 223 5.99 7.17 3.96
N MET A 224 5.03 8.04 3.63
CA MET A 224 5.17 9.03 2.56
C MET A 224 6.27 10.08 2.85
N ARG A 225 6.79 10.12 4.08
CA ARG A 225 7.75 11.13 4.58
C ARG A 225 7.21 12.57 4.45
N SER A 226 5.89 12.71 4.53
CA SER A 226 5.25 14.03 4.48
C SER A 226 5.33 14.70 5.85
N ASN A 227 5.60 16.01 5.85
CA ASN A 227 5.59 16.83 7.07
C ASN A 227 4.20 17.41 7.38
N ILE A 228 3.19 17.07 6.58
CA ILE A 228 1.82 17.54 6.78
C ILE A 228 1.22 16.75 7.94
N ASN A 229 0.73 17.44 8.97
CA ASN A 229 0.04 16.79 10.07
C ASN A 229 -1.33 16.29 9.60
N PRO A 230 -1.61 14.98 9.62
CA PRO A 230 -2.92 14.46 9.25
C PRO A 230 -4.05 15.03 10.09
N PHE A 231 -3.78 15.50 11.31
CA PHE A 231 -4.75 16.08 12.25
C PHE A 231 -5.07 17.56 11.99
N ASP A 232 -4.40 18.20 11.04
CA ASP A 232 -4.74 19.57 10.62
C ASP A 232 -6.01 19.61 9.75
N SER A 233 -6.44 18.45 9.21
CA SER A 233 -7.71 18.34 8.50
C SER A 233 -8.88 18.56 9.46
N GLN A 234 -9.90 19.29 9.00
CA GLN A 234 -11.13 19.51 9.76
C GLN A 234 -11.82 18.19 10.15
N GLU A 235 -11.61 17.15 9.36
CA GLU A 235 -12.24 15.82 9.51
C GLU A 235 -11.58 14.99 10.62
N THR A 236 -10.27 15.13 10.81
CA THR A 236 -9.46 14.32 11.73
C THR A 236 -9.17 15.03 13.05
N LYS A 237 -9.23 16.37 13.08
CA LYS A 237 -9.01 17.19 14.27
C LYS A 237 -9.81 16.76 15.51
N PRO A 238 -11.11 16.38 15.41
CA PRO A 238 -11.88 15.93 16.58
C PRO A 238 -11.31 14.66 17.23
N TYR A 239 -10.68 13.81 16.42
CA TYR A 239 -10.19 12.50 16.82
C TYR A 239 -8.83 12.54 17.54
N LYS A 240 -8.16 13.70 17.57
CA LYS A 240 -6.85 13.86 18.22
C LYS A 240 -6.89 13.53 19.73
N SER A 241 -8.04 13.73 20.36
CA SER A 241 -8.23 13.49 21.80
C SER A 241 -8.77 12.10 22.14
N ASP A 242 -9.02 11.25 21.14
CA ASP A 242 -9.57 9.91 21.37
C ASP A 242 -8.47 8.98 21.94
N PRO A 243 -8.69 8.34 23.11
CA PRO A 243 -7.72 7.40 23.71
C PRO A 243 -7.30 6.27 22.77
N ARG A 244 -8.19 5.85 21.84
CA ARG A 244 -7.91 4.77 20.89
C ARG A 244 -6.89 5.15 19.81
N ILE A 245 -6.64 6.45 19.62
CA ILE A 245 -5.73 7.00 18.59
C ILE A 245 -4.54 7.72 19.24
N SER A 246 -4.59 8.08 20.53
CA SER A 246 -3.52 8.79 21.26
C SER A 246 -2.12 8.24 20.96
N ALA A 247 -1.93 6.91 21.01
CA ALA A 247 -0.64 6.30 20.74
C ALA A 247 -0.13 6.58 19.31
N MET A 248 -1.01 6.57 18.30
CA MET A 248 -0.64 6.93 16.92
C MET A 248 -0.42 8.43 16.75
N THR A 249 -1.15 9.27 17.48
CA THR A 249 -0.91 10.72 17.50
C THR A 249 0.46 11.05 18.09
N GLU A 250 0.81 10.45 19.22
CA GLU A 250 2.11 10.59 19.85
C GLU A 250 3.24 10.12 18.92
N LEU A 251 3.05 9.00 18.22
CA LEU A 251 4.02 8.52 17.20
C LEU A 251 4.21 9.52 16.07
N VAL A 252 3.12 10.10 15.54
CA VAL A 252 3.21 11.12 14.48
C VAL A 252 3.87 12.40 14.99
N ASP A 253 3.58 12.82 16.22
CA ASP A 253 4.18 14.00 16.83
C ASP A 253 5.69 13.79 17.11
N ALA A 254 6.11 12.58 17.48
CA ALA A 254 7.52 12.20 17.60
C ALA A 254 8.21 12.15 16.21
N TYR A 255 7.52 11.63 15.20
CA TYR A 255 8.00 11.59 13.81
C TYR A 255 8.23 13.01 13.26
N GLN A 256 7.32 13.94 13.50
CA GLN A 256 7.45 15.34 13.06
C GLN A 256 8.58 16.10 13.76
N ARG A 257 8.89 15.75 15.01
CA ARG A 257 10.01 16.32 15.76
C ARG A 257 11.36 15.66 15.45
N ASP A 258 11.36 14.64 14.58
CA ASP A 258 12.51 13.79 14.28
C ASP A 258 13.16 13.20 15.55
N ASP A 259 12.36 12.88 16.58
CA ASP A 259 12.83 12.30 17.84
C ASP A 259 12.73 10.77 17.82
N VAL A 260 13.87 10.12 17.60
CA VAL A 260 13.98 8.65 17.52
C VAL A 260 13.73 8.00 18.89
N HIS A 261 14.14 8.65 19.99
CA HIS A 261 14.04 8.06 21.33
C HIS A 261 12.62 8.07 21.86
N GLU A 262 11.91 9.19 21.65
CA GLU A 262 10.51 9.29 22.02
C GLU A 262 9.67 8.31 21.20
N TYR A 263 9.94 8.19 19.89
CA TYR A 263 9.29 7.21 19.02
C TYR A 263 9.47 5.77 19.54
N GLU A 264 10.70 5.35 19.87
CA GLU A 264 10.96 4.01 20.43
C GLU A 264 10.29 3.80 21.79
N SER A 265 10.28 4.83 22.65
CA SER A 265 9.60 4.75 23.94
C SER A 265 8.09 4.58 23.78
N ILE A 266 7.47 5.26 22.82
CA ILE A 266 6.03 5.17 22.56
C ILE A 266 5.69 3.79 22.00
N LEU A 267 6.51 3.27 21.08
CA LEU A 267 6.30 1.93 20.50
C LEU A 267 6.41 0.83 21.57
N ASN A 268 7.39 0.93 22.47
CA ASN A 268 7.57 -0.03 23.57
C ASN A 268 6.44 0.02 24.60
N ARG A 269 5.89 1.21 24.89
CA ARG A 269 4.76 1.37 25.82
C ARG A 269 3.44 0.85 25.25
N ASN A 270 3.27 0.95 23.93
CA ASN A 270 2.01 0.64 23.24
C ASN A 270 2.17 -0.57 22.32
N GLN A 271 2.59 -1.72 22.88
CA GLN A 271 2.67 -2.98 22.11
C GLN A 271 1.33 -3.42 21.53
N ASP A 272 0.21 -2.93 22.08
CA ASP A 272 -1.13 -3.11 21.52
C ASP A 272 -1.26 -2.62 20.07
N LEU A 273 -0.42 -1.68 19.63
CA LEU A 273 -0.41 -1.24 18.23
C LEU A 273 0.04 -2.35 17.27
N LEU A 274 0.91 -3.25 17.75
CA LEU A 274 1.43 -4.38 16.98
C LEU A 274 0.45 -5.55 16.92
N SER A 275 -0.68 -5.49 17.64
CA SER A 275 -1.72 -6.51 17.52
C SER A 275 -2.40 -6.49 16.15
N ASP A 276 -2.38 -5.35 15.46
CA ASP A 276 -2.88 -5.25 14.09
C ASP A 276 -1.82 -5.75 13.10
N PRO A 277 -2.07 -6.85 12.35
CA PRO A 277 -1.11 -7.41 11.42
C PRO A 277 -0.63 -6.42 10.36
N PHE A 278 -1.52 -5.51 9.92
CA PHE A 278 -1.19 -4.53 8.89
C PHE A 278 -0.25 -3.44 9.41
N ILE A 279 -0.41 -3.02 10.67
CA ILE A 279 0.49 -2.04 11.28
C ILE A 279 1.85 -2.70 11.54
N ALA A 280 1.86 -3.92 12.07
CA ALA A 280 3.09 -4.66 12.36
C ALA A 280 3.97 -4.86 11.12
N GLU A 281 3.38 -5.14 9.95
CA GLU A 281 4.14 -5.33 8.70
C GLU A 281 4.82 -4.03 8.20
N ASN A 282 4.23 -2.87 8.47
CA ASN A 282 4.67 -1.59 7.91
C ASN A 282 5.41 -0.68 8.91
N ILE A 283 5.27 -0.91 10.21
CA ILE A 283 5.88 -0.06 11.25
C ILE A 283 7.41 -0.18 11.28
N ASP A 284 7.95 -1.32 10.87
CA ASP A 284 9.41 -1.53 10.79
C ASP A 284 10.04 -0.60 9.74
N GLU A 285 9.35 -0.38 8.62
CA GLU A 285 9.82 0.54 7.59
C GLU A 285 9.75 2.00 8.06
N VAL A 286 8.72 2.39 8.81
CA VAL A 286 8.65 3.70 9.45
C VAL A 286 9.80 3.89 10.43
N THR A 287 10.09 2.87 11.24
CA THR A 287 11.19 2.89 12.21
C THR A 287 12.53 3.04 11.52
N ARG A 288 12.76 2.31 10.41
CA ARG A 288 13.96 2.45 9.58
C ARG A 288 14.07 3.85 8.97
N ASN A 289 12.98 4.42 8.48
CA ASN A 289 12.95 5.77 7.93
C ASN A 289 13.29 6.83 9.01
N MET A 290 12.76 6.67 10.22
CA MET A 290 13.07 7.53 11.36
C MET A 290 14.55 7.47 11.75
N ARG A 291 15.09 6.26 11.90
CA ARG A 291 16.51 6.03 12.20
C ARG A 291 17.42 6.65 11.14
N THR A 292 17.05 6.49 9.88
CA THR A 292 17.76 7.06 8.73
C THR A 292 17.78 8.60 8.80
N LYS A 293 16.65 9.24 9.09
CA LYS A 293 16.55 10.71 9.24
C LYS A 293 17.36 11.20 10.44
N GLY A 294 17.21 10.55 11.60
CA GLY A 294 17.95 10.87 12.81
C GLY A 294 19.46 10.77 12.62
N LEU A 295 19.91 9.72 11.91
CA LEU A 295 21.31 9.52 11.56
C LEU A 295 21.85 10.65 10.67
N VAL A 296 21.14 11.05 9.62
CA VAL A 296 21.57 12.16 8.74
C VAL A 296 21.74 13.45 9.55
N ARG A 297 20.83 13.73 10.50
CA ARG A 297 20.93 14.90 11.38
C ARG A 297 22.11 14.83 12.34
N LEU A 298 22.39 13.66 12.92
CA LEU A 298 23.54 13.44 13.81
C LEU A 298 24.87 13.53 13.05
N VAL A 299 24.88 13.11 11.79
CA VAL A 299 26.06 13.04 10.95
C VAL A 299 26.43 14.42 10.38
N ALA A 300 25.43 15.25 10.05
CA ALA A 300 25.59 16.53 9.36
C ALA A 300 26.67 17.51 9.92
N PRO A 301 26.84 17.69 11.25
CA PRO A 301 27.78 18.69 11.76
C PRO A 301 29.23 18.20 11.92
N TYR A 302 29.53 16.92 11.70
CA TYR A 302 30.86 16.35 11.98
C TYR A 302 31.53 15.80 10.72
N THR A 303 32.86 15.94 10.62
CA THR A 303 33.65 15.40 9.50
C THR A 303 34.15 13.97 9.75
N ARG A 304 34.35 13.59 11.01
CA ARG A 304 34.80 12.26 11.41
C ARG A 304 34.07 11.84 12.68
N MET A 305 33.52 10.63 12.71
CA MET A 305 32.79 10.10 13.87
C MET A 305 32.96 8.59 14.03
N LYS A 306 32.94 8.11 15.28
CA LYS A 306 32.97 6.68 15.59
C LYS A 306 31.56 6.08 15.46
N LEU A 307 31.48 4.90 14.83
CA LEU A 307 30.23 4.14 14.69
C LEU A 307 29.65 3.72 16.06
N SER A 308 30.52 3.39 17.02
CA SER A 308 30.11 3.03 18.39
C SER A 308 29.39 4.17 19.13
N TRP A 309 29.79 5.41 18.86
CA TRP A 309 29.11 6.59 19.41
C TRP A 309 27.72 6.77 18.78
N LEU A 310 27.60 6.59 17.46
CA LEU A 310 26.30 6.62 16.77
C LEU A 310 25.37 5.50 17.25
N ALA A 311 25.90 4.28 17.41
CA ALA A 311 25.15 3.14 17.94
C ALA A 311 24.61 3.41 19.36
N SER A 312 25.44 3.97 20.23
CA SER A 312 25.04 4.38 21.58
C SER A 312 23.98 5.48 21.57
N GLN A 313 24.12 6.45 20.66
CA GLN A 313 23.21 7.58 20.53
C GLN A 313 21.87 7.19 19.91
N LEU A 314 21.81 6.17 19.06
CA LEU A 314 20.55 5.68 18.46
C LEU A 314 19.95 4.49 19.20
N ARG A 315 20.67 3.86 20.14
CA ARG A 315 20.32 2.61 20.85
C ARG A 315 20.14 1.41 19.92
N ILE A 316 21.01 1.30 18.93
CA ILE A 316 20.97 0.31 17.86
C ILE A 316 22.32 -0.43 17.80
N PRO A 317 22.37 -1.72 17.44
CA PRO A 317 23.63 -2.42 17.23
C PRO A 317 24.48 -1.76 16.13
N GLU A 318 25.80 -1.78 16.31
CA GLU A 318 26.74 -1.16 15.36
C GLU A 318 26.61 -1.71 13.94
N SER A 319 26.24 -2.98 13.79
CA SER A 319 26.01 -3.62 12.48
C SER A 319 24.87 -2.94 11.70
N GLU A 320 23.76 -2.66 12.37
CA GLU A 320 22.58 -2.05 11.73
C GLU A 320 22.84 -0.58 11.41
N VAL A 321 23.62 0.13 12.24
CA VAL A 321 24.10 1.49 11.94
C VAL A 321 25.00 1.48 10.69
N GLN A 322 25.92 0.51 10.58
CA GLN A 322 26.78 0.37 9.40
C GLN A 322 25.96 0.11 8.13
N ASP A 323 24.93 -0.74 8.21
CA ASP A 323 24.04 -1.03 7.07
C ASP A 323 23.25 0.21 6.63
N ILE A 324 22.72 0.99 7.57
CA ILE A 324 21.98 2.22 7.26
C ILE A 324 22.92 3.28 6.65
N ILE A 325 24.12 3.47 7.21
CA ILE A 325 25.12 4.39 6.63
C ILE A 325 25.55 3.92 5.23
N GLY A 326 25.79 2.62 5.06
CA GLY A 326 26.13 2.05 3.76
C GLY A 326 25.04 2.32 2.72
N PHE A 327 23.77 2.12 3.08
CA PHE A 327 22.63 2.48 2.24
C PHE A 327 22.60 3.97 1.91
N LEU A 328 22.84 4.85 2.88
CA LEU A 328 22.86 6.31 2.68
C LEU A 328 24.02 6.81 1.82
N ILE A 329 25.16 6.14 1.84
CA ILE A 329 26.31 6.44 0.98
C ILE A 329 25.99 6.03 -0.46
N VAL A 330 25.41 4.84 -0.67
CA VAL A 330 24.99 4.37 -2.00
C VAL A 330 23.89 5.24 -2.59
N ASP A 331 22.92 5.67 -1.77
CA ASP A 331 21.85 6.61 -2.16
C ASP A 331 22.37 8.04 -2.40
N GLY A 332 23.66 8.31 -2.11
CA GLY A 332 24.30 9.60 -2.33
C GLY A 332 23.88 10.72 -1.37
N LYS A 333 23.10 10.40 -0.33
CA LYS A 333 22.68 11.36 0.70
C LYS A 333 23.83 11.73 1.64
N ILE A 334 24.72 10.78 1.92
CA ILE A 334 25.95 11.02 2.69
C ILE A 334 27.12 10.82 1.74
N ARG A 335 27.91 11.88 1.55
CA ARG A 335 29.18 11.80 0.82
C ARG A 335 30.29 11.47 1.80
N GLY A 336 30.53 10.18 2.01
CA GLY A 336 31.52 9.71 2.97
C GLY A 336 32.01 8.30 2.70
N GLN A 337 33.03 7.89 3.44
CA GLN A 337 33.63 6.55 3.41
C GLN A 337 33.61 5.96 4.81
N ILE A 338 33.36 4.66 4.90
CA ILE A 338 33.39 3.91 6.15
C ILE A 338 34.76 3.22 6.24
N ASN A 339 35.54 3.56 7.27
CA ASN A 339 36.71 2.78 7.65
C ASN A 339 36.27 1.68 8.61
N GLN A 340 36.13 0.46 8.09
CA GLN A 340 35.64 -0.68 8.86
C GLN A 340 36.64 -1.17 9.92
N GLN A 341 37.95 -0.97 9.74
CA GLN A 341 38.96 -1.41 10.70
C GLN A 341 38.94 -0.54 11.96
N ASP A 342 38.83 0.78 11.78
CA ASP A 342 38.80 1.74 12.90
C ASP A 342 37.37 2.02 13.41
N GLY A 343 36.34 1.55 12.69
CA GLY A 343 34.94 1.80 13.01
C GLY A 343 34.58 3.28 12.93
N VAL A 344 35.09 3.99 11.92
CA VAL A 344 34.96 5.45 11.76
C VAL A 344 34.29 5.78 10.43
N LEU A 345 33.29 6.67 10.49
CA LEU A 345 32.72 7.33 9.31
C LEU A 345 33.50 8.62 9.04
N GLU A 346 34.03 8.75 7.83
CA GLU A 346 34.69 9.95 7.34
C GLU A 346 33.83 10.60 6.26
N ILE A 347 33.44 11.86 6.47
CA ILE A 347 32.66 12.63 5.51
C ILE A 347 33.63 13.48 4.69
N THR A 348 33.52 13.41 3.36
CA THR A 348 34.24 14.29 2.47
C THR A 348 33.59 15.68 2.51
N SER A 349 34.32 16.66 3.04
CA SER A 349 33.88 18.06 3.00
C SER A 349 33.90 18.58 1.56
N ASP A 350 32.84 19.28 1.14
CA ASP A 350 32.81 19.96 -0.17
C ASP A 350 33.97 20.96 -0.31
N ALA A 351 34.39 21.59 0.80
CA ALA A 351 35.53 22.49 0.81
C ALA A 351 36.86 21.78 0.45
N ASP A 352 37.04 20.53 0.85
CA ASP A 352 38.22 19.75 0.48
C ASP A 352 38.18 19.36 -1.00
N SER A 353 36.98 19.10 -1.54
CA SER A 353 36.81 18.81 -2.97
C SER A 353 37.15 20.01 -3.85
N GLU A 354 36.71 21.21 -3.47
CA GLU A 354 37.02 22.46 -4.17
C GLU A 354 38.50 22.80 -4.06
N ARG A 355 39.10 22.60 -2.87
CA ARG A 355 40.53 22.78 -2.66
C ARG A 355 41.37 21.81 -3.50
N ILE A 356 40.98 20.54 -3.57
CA ILE A 356 41.64 19.52 -4.40
C ILE A 356 41.47 19.86 -5.89
N ALA A 357 40.30 20.36 -6.30
CA ALA A 357 40.06 20.80 -7.68
C ALA A 357 40.94 22.01 -8.05
N ALA A 358 41.04 23.00 -7.16
CA ALA A 358 41.92 24.16 -7.34
C ALA A 358 43.40 23.75 -7.41
N LEU A 359 43.83 22.83 -6.55
CA LEU A 359 45.19 22.27 -6.58
C LEU A 359 45.46 21.52 -7.89
N ARG A 360 44.52 20.70 -8.38
CA ARG A 360 44.67 20.04 -9.70
C ARG A 360 44.75 21.06 -10.84
N GLY A 361 43.96 22.13 -10.77
CA GLY A 361 44.04 23.25 -11.72
C GLY A 361 45.42 23.90 -11.72
N LEU A 362 45.97 24.18 -10.53
CA LEU A 362 47.32 24.70 -10.36
C LEU A 362 48.37 23.72 -10.92
N THR A 363 48.30 22.44 -10.56
CA THR A 363 49.23 21.41 -11.06
C THR A 363 49.20 21.33 -12.58
N LYS A 364 48.01 21.39 -13.19
CA LYS A 364 47.89 21.40 -14.65
C LYS A 364 48.53 22.65 -15.26
N SER A 365 48.27 23.83 -14.70
CA SER A 365 48.92 25.06 -15.16
C SER A 365 50.45 25.03 -15.02
N MET A 366 50.98 24.44 -13.93
CA MET A 366 52.42 24.22 -13.78
C MET A 366 52.96 23.21 -14.79
N ALA A 367 52.23 22.15 -15.11
CA ALA A 367 52.62 21.20 -16.13
C ALA A 367 52.64 21.83 -17.53
N ASP A 368 51.66 22.68 -17.85
CA ASP A 368 51.59 23.43 -19.11
C ASP A 368 52.76 24.43 -19.22
N ILE A 369 53.10 25.13 -18.15
CA ILE A 369 54.28 26.02 -18.09
C ILE A 369 55.58 25.22 -18.23
N PHE A 370 55.70 24.08 -17.55
CA PHE A 370 56.86 23.21 -17.65
C PHE A 370 57.04 22.70 -19.09
N GLY A 371 55.97 22.26 -19.75
CA GLY A 371 56.00 21.92 -21.17
C GLY A 371 56.45 23.11 -22.04
N ALA A 372 55.82 24.28 -21.86
CA ALA A 372 56.17 25.46 -22.65
C ALA A 372 57.65 25.88 -22.48
N ILE A 373 58.23 25.74 -21.29
CA ILE A 373 59.62 26.13 -21.01
C ILE A 373 60.63 25.07 -21.47
N PHE A 374 60.34 23.79 -21.24
CA PHE A 374 61.33 22.71 -21.45
C PHE A 374 61.16 21.94 -22.77
N THR A 375 59.97 21.91 -23.37
CA THR A 375 59.76 21.26 -24.67
C THR A 375 59.65 22.26 -25.82
N ASP A 376 59.04 23.44 -25.60
CA ASP A 376 58.85 24.46 -26.64
C ASP A 376 59.82 25.66 -26.52
N GLY A 377 60.59 25.75 -25.43
CA GLY A 377 61.60 26.78 -25.23
C GLY A 377 62.86 26.52 -26.05
N GLU A 378 63.16 27.39 -27.02
CA GLU A 378 64.31 27.28 -27.95
C GLU A 378 65.70 27.26 -27.27
N GLY A 379 65.81 27.45 -25.96
CA GLY A 379 67.09 27.56 -25.24
C GLY A 379 67.84 26.25 -24.96
N PHE A 380 67.24 25.07 -25.19
CA PHE A 380 67.85 23.76 -24.89
C PHE A 380 67.87 22.78 -26.06
N ARG A 381 67.64 23.23 -27.30
CA ARG A 381 67.92 22.40 -28.49
C ARG A 381 69.43 22.25 -28.63
N ASN A 382 69.94 21.07 -28.28
CA ASN A 382 71.32 20.70 -28.50
C ASN A 382 71.55 20.60 -30.01
N ASP A 383 72.17 21.64 -30.56
CA ASP A 383 72.36 21.82 -31.99
C ASP A 383 73.56 20.97 -32.44
N GLN A 384 73.29 19.76 -32.96
CA GLN A 384 74.27 19.03 -33.77
C GLN A 384 73.61 18.41 -35.00
N SER A 385 74.02 18.98 -36.14
CA SER A 385 74.08 18.39 -37.48
C SER A 385 72.80 18.29 -38.30
N THR A 386 72.47 19.39 -38.96
CA THR A 386 72.03 19.41 -40.36
C THR A 386 73.16 18.94 -41.27
N LEU A 387 73.01 17.80 -41.94
CA LEU A 387 73.56 17.54 -43.27
C LEU A 387 72.65 16.54 -44.00
N GLU A 388 71.98 17.03 -45.03
CA GLU A 388 71.15 16.27 -45.97
C GLU A 388 72.00 15.28 -46.78
N VAL A 389 71.49 14.06 -47.00
CA VAL A 389 71.67 13.34 -48.28
C VAL A 389 70.36 12.65 -48.64
N ASP A 390 69.80 13.11 -49.75
CA ASP A 390 68.63 12.60 -50.46
C ASP A 390 69.03 11.41 -51.36
N SER A 391 68.32 10.27 -51.29
CA SER A 391 68.18 9.35 -52.42
C SER A 391 67.07 8.30 -52.21
N ARG A 392 65.94 8.53 -52.89
CA ARG A 392 65.05 7.59 -53.61
C ARG A 392 65.06 6.09 -53.21
N ALA A 393 63.89 5.59 -52.78
CA ALA A 393 63.11 4.53 -53.46
C ALA A 393 61.85 4.16 -52.66
N ALA A 394 60.68 4.20 -53.29
CA ALA A 394 59.42 3.60 -52.81
C ALA A 394 59.35 2.12 -53.29
N PRO A 395 58.25 1.33 -53.12
CA PRO A 395 57.02 1.47 -52.30
C PRO A 395 56.63 0.15 -51.56
N HIS A 396 55.62 0.17 -50.66
CA HIS A 396 54.36 -0.59 -50.81
C HIS A 396 53.44 -0.55 -49.58
N SER A 397 52.15 -0.38 -49.92
CA SER A 397 50.87 -0.62 -49.25
C SER A 397 50.85 -1.75 -48.18
N THR A 398 49.94 -1.79 -47.18
CA THR A 398 48.47 -1.70 -47.30
C THR A 398 47.81 -1.72 -45.90
N MET A 399 46.57 -1.20 -45.81
CA MET A 399 45.49 -1.57 -44.87
C MET A 399 45.65 -1.17 -43.39
N GLU A 400 44.65 -0.67 -42.66
CA GLU A 400 43.25 -0.30 -42.89
C GLU A 400 42.78 0.30 -41.55
N GLN A 401 42.10 1.45 -41.54
CA GLN A 401 40.98 1.67 -40.61
C GLN A 401 40.20 2.93 -41.00
N LEU A 402 39.03 2.64 -41.58
CA LEU A 402 37.96 3.55 -41.93
C LEU A 402 37.39 4.25 -40.68
N ARG A 403 37.22 5.57 -40.76
CA ARG A 403 36.11 6.25 -40.08
C ARG A 403 35.55 7.35 -40.98
N HIS A 404 34.52 6.98 -41.74
CA HIS A 404 33.78 7.88 -42.62
C HIS A 404 32.89 8.81 -41.78
N LYS A 405 33.06 10.12 -42.03
CA LYS A 405 32.14 11.21 -41.70
C LYS A 405 30.80 11.02 -42.42
N SER A 406 29.68 11.27 -41.72
CA SER A 406 28.38 11.54 -42.34
C SER A 406 27.91 12.97 -42.02
N LYS A 407 27.90 13.74 -43.10
CA LYS A 407 27.20 14.98 -43.47
C LYS A 407 26.13 15.53 -42.51
N GLY A 408 26.31 16.81 -42.17
CA GLY A 408 25.23 17.69 -41.71
C GLY A 408 24.27 18.06 -42.85
N LYS A 409 22.97 18.00 -42.54
CA LYS A 409 21.87 18.49 -43.38
C LYS A 409 21.04 19.49 -42.58
N LYS A 410 20.72 20.60 -43.25
CA LYS A 410 19.87 21.73 -42.85
C LYS A 410 18.44 21.30 -42.47
N ALA A 411 17.84 21.97 -41.49
CA ALA A 411 16.39 22.21 -41.36
C ALA A 411 16.20 23.47 -40.47
N LYS A 412 15.79 24.61 -41.04
CA LYS A 412 14.41 25.13 -41.12
C LYS A 412 13.77 25.41 -39.75
N ALA A 413 13.77 26.69 -39.39
CA ALA A 413 12.91 27.28 -38.38
C ALA A 413 11.47 27.37 -38.91
N SER A 414 10.52 26.98 -38.06
CA SER A 414 9.09 27.29 -38.20
C SER A 414 8.66 27.97 -36.90
N ALA A 415 8.18 29.20 -37.04
CA ALA A 415 7.39 29.88 -36.04
C ALA A 415 6.04 29.18 -35.87
N LEU A 416 5.43 29.29 -34.69
CA LEU A 416 3.99 29.27 -34.53
C LEU A 416 3.60 30.04 -33.27
N ALA A 417 2.50 30.78 -33.45
CA ALA A 417 1.70 31.46 -32.46
C ALA A 417 1.00 30.47 -31.51
#